data_AF-V8CE26-F1
#
_entry.id   AF-V8CE26-F1
#
_cell.length_a   1.000
_cell.length_b   1.000
_cell.length_c   1.000
_cell.angle_alpha   90.00
_cell.angle_beta   90.00
_cell.angle_gamma   90.00
#
_symmetry.space_group_name_H-M   'P 1'
#
loop_
_entity.id
_entity.type
_entity.pdbx_description
1 polymer ?
#
loop_
_entity_poly.entity_id
_entity_poly.type
_entity_poly.pdbx_seq_one_letter_code
_entity_poly.pdbx_strand_id
1 'polypeptide(L)'
;MDRQRQIELFSLSRLASYKDWREHSANLALIADISIRLGLLEIITRNKVALLLGIDDSEFISKQTLGYWCKCIDTHRLHNRLVNMRNMDFRKYSTHNKKDKMRDYQKVQIAYSILRTIRNRAFHFENLLKTNPNGTPRLSSVCEFGKTRILVGIDGDRIAEFLDDFLGCFDSELREYTQEVKCLMLAKKQKRKIAKVAAWWRNVACGGRWWR
;
A
#
# COMPACT_ATOMS: atom_id res chain seq x y z
N MET A 1 24.10 -11.71 0.11
CA MET A 1 23.63 -12.77 -0.81
C MET A 1 24.14 -12.42 -2.19
N ASP A 2 24.95 -13.28 -2.77
CA ASP A 2 25.51 -13.11 -4.11
C ASP A 2 24.44 -13.24 -5.19
N ARG A 3 24.77 -12.85 -6.44
CA ARG A 3 23.83 -12.79 -7.55
C ARG A 3 23.33 -14.15 -8.01
N GLN A 4 24.18 -15.18 -7.94
CA GLN A 4 23.80 -16.53 -8.35
C GLN A 4 22.70 -17.07 -7.43
N ARG A 5 22.90 -16.94 -6.12
CA ARG A 5 21.90 -17.29 -5.12
C ARG A 5 20.62 -16.47 -5.21
N GLN A 6 20.71 -15.19 -5.60
CA GLN A 6 19.52 -14.37 -5.88
C GLN A 6 18.69 -14.95 -7.04
N ILE A 7 19.34 -15.33 -8.14
CA ILE A 7 18.65 -15.88 -9.33
C ILE A 7 18.00 -17.22 -8.99
N GLU A 8 18.69 -18.09 -8.25
CA GLU A 8 18.17 -19.38 -7.81
C GLU A 8 16.89 -19.24 -6.96
N LEU A 9 16.85 -18.25 -6.06
CA LEU A 9 15.73 -18.08 -5.14
C LEU A 9 14.57 -17.27 -5.73
N PHE A 10 14.85 -16.28 -6.58
CA PHE A 10 13.83 -15.35 -7.06
C PHE A 10 13.51 -15.44 -8.55
N SER A 11 14.30 -16.20 -9.32
CA SER A 11 14.32 -16.23 -10.79
C SER A 11 14.89 -14.97 -11.44
N LEU A 12 15.52 -15.16 -12.60
CA LEU A 12 16.03 -14.06 -13.42
C LEU A 12 14.89 -13.13 -13.88
N SER A 13 13.74 -13.69 -14.27
CA SER A 13 12.58 -12.93 -14.75
C SER A 13 12.06 -11.95 -13.70
N ARG A 14 11.96 -12.37 -12.43
CA ARG A 14 11.59 -11.48 -11.33
C ARG A 14 12.61 -10.37 -11.13
N LEU A 15 13.90 -10.71 -11.09
CA LEU A 15 14.98 -9.77 -10.83
C LEU A 15 15.16 -8.75 -11.97
N ALA A 16 14.86 -9.14 -13.22
CA ALA A 16 14.92 -8.25 -14.39
C ALA A 16 13.90 -7.09 -14.33
N SER A 17 12.92 -7.15 -13.42
CA SER A 17 11.98 -6.05 -13.19
C SER A 17 12.54 -4.92 -12.31
N TYR A 18 13.74 -5.10 -11.75
CA TYR A 18 14.45 -4.16 -10.89
C TYR A 18 15.79 -3.77 -11.55
N LYS A 19 16.25 -2.54 -11.32
CA LYS A 19 17.56 -2.04 -11.73
C LYS A 19 18.69 -2.79 -11.04
N ASP A 20 18.55 -3.01 -9.74
CA ASP A 20 19.55 -3.68 -8.91
C ASP A 20 18.92 -4.30 -7.65
N TRP A 21 19.75 -4.98 -6.87
CA TRP A 21 19.35 -5.60 -5.60
C TRP A 21 18.88 -4.56 -4.55
N ARG A 22 19.38 -3.32 -4.61
CA ARG A 22 18.96 -2.26 -3.68
C ARG A 22 17.54 -1.82 -3.99
N GLU A 23 17.17 -1.67 -5.26
CA GLU A 23 15.79 -1.37 -5.67
C GLU A 23 14.85 -2.52 -5.28
N HIS A 24 15.25 -3.77 -5.51
CA HIS A 24 14.47 -4.93 -5.05
C HIS A 24 14.21 -4.89 -3.54
N SER A 25 15.26 -4.64 -2.75
CA SER A 25 15.15 -4.53 -1.29
C SER A 25 14.30 -3.33 -0.85
N ALA A 26 14.42 -2.18 -1.54
CA ALA A 26 13.62 -0.99 -1.30
C ALA A 26 12.14 -1.24 -1.59
N ASN A 27 11.82 -1.96 -2.67
CA ASN A 27 10.45 -2.34 -3.01
C ASN A 27 9.83 -3.25 -1.92
N LEU A 28 10.59 -4.24 -1.43
CA LEU A 28 10.12 -5.08 -0.32
C LEU A 28 9.89 -4.26 0.96
N ALA A 29 10.76 -3.30 1.26
CA ALA A 29 10.59 -2.39 2.39
C ALA A 29 9.34 -1.51 2.23
N LEU A 30 9.07 -1.01 1.02
CA LEU A 30 7.87 -0.26 0.70
C LEU A 30 6.61 -1.10 0.89
N ILE A 31 6.57 -2.33 0.36
CA ILE A 31 5.44 -3.26 0.55
C ILE A 31 5.17 -3.49 2.04
N ALA A 32 6.23 -3.67 2.84
CA ALA A 32 6.09 -3.81 4.29
C ALA A 32 5.53 -2.54 4.94
N ASP A 33 5.99 -1.35 4.56
CA ASP A 33 5.52 -0.07 5.12
C ASP A 33 4.04 0.21 4.81
N ILE A 34 3.58 -0.12 3.60
CA ILE A 34 2.21 0.18 3.17
C ILE A 34 1.19 -0.89 3.57
N SER A 35 1.63 -2.07 4.01
CA SER A 35 0.77 -3.23 4.29
C SER A 35 -0.40 -2.94 5.23
N ILE A 36 -0.15 -2.19 6.31
CA ILE A 36 -1.17 -1.83 7.30
C ILE A 36 -2.23 -0.91 6.69
N ARG A 37 -1.80 0.08 5.88
CA ARG A 37 -2.71 1.02 5.22
C ARG A 37 -3.63 0.30 4.24
N LEU A 38 -3.08 -0.66 3.49
CA LEU A 38 -3.86 -1.51 2.60
C LEU A 38 -4.88 -2.35 3.37
N GLY A 39 -4.46 -2.98 4.49
CA GLY A 39 -5.35 -3.78 5.33
C GLY A 39 -6.50 -2.96 5.93
N LEU A 40 -6.21 -1.75 6.42
CA LEU A 40 -7.24 -0.85 6.97
C LEU A 40 -8.21 -0.39 5.89
N LEU A 41 -7.72 0.05 4.73
CA LEU A 41 -8.58 0.44 3.62
C LEU A 41 -9.49 -0.72 3.19
N GLU A 42 -8.97 -1.95 3.15
CA GLU A 42 -9.77 -3.13 2.79
C GLU A 42 -10.87 -3.43 3.83
N ILE A 43 -10.52 -3.41 5.13
CA ILE A 43 -11.48 -3.65 6.23
C ILE A 43 -12.56 -2.55 6.28
N ILE A 44 -12.16 -1.28 6.18
CA ILE A 44 -13.09 -0.15 6.22
C ILE A 44 -14.02 -0.20 5.00
N THR A 45 -13.45 -0.46 3.81
CA THR A 45 -14.23 -0.55 2.56
C THR A 45 -15.28 -1.65 2.66
N ARG A 46 -14.90 -2.88 3.02
CA ARG A 46 -15.85 -3.99 3.08
C ARG A 46 -16.98 -3.73 4.08
N ASN A 47 -16.65 -3.21 5.25
CA ASN A 47 -17.65 -2.97 6.30
C ASN A 47 -18.61 -1.84 5.90
N LYS A 48 -18.10 -0.72 5.36
CA LYS A 48 -18.95 0.39 4.91
C LYS A 48 -19.82 0.00 3.71
N VAL A 49 -19.26 -0.73 2.73
CA VAL A 49 -20.04 -1.18 1.57
C VAL A 49 -21.12 -2.18 1.99
N ALA A 50 -20.79 -3.14 2.84
CA ALA A 50 -21.76 -4.09 3.39
C ALA A 50 -22.91 -3.37 4.11
N LEU A 51 -22.59 -2.40 4.98
CA LEU A 51 -23.58 -1.56 5.65
C LEU A 51 -24.48 -0.81 4.65
N LEU A 52 -23.92 -0.20 3.61
CA LEU A 52 -24.67 0.53 2.59
C LEU A 52 -25.59 -0.36 1.76
N LEU A 53 -25.28 -1.66 1.69
CA LEU A 53 -26.06 -2.68 0.97
C LEU A 53 -27.00 -3.48 1.89
N GLY A 54 -26.98 -3.24 3.21
CA GLY A 54 -27.78 -4.00 4.16
C GLY A 54 -27.33 -5.46 4.34
N ILE A 55 -26.04 -5.74 4.14
CA ILE A 55 -25.45 -7.07 4.35
C ILE A 55 -24.93 -7.13 5.80
N ASP A 56 -25.44 -8.06 6.60
CA ASP A 56 -25.11 -8.24 8.01
C ASP A 56 -24.38 -9.57 8.32
N ASP A 57 -24.13 -10.40 7.31
CA ASP A 57 -23.36 -11.63 7.46
C ASP A 57 -21.85 -11.36 7.54
N SER A 58 -21.32 -11.37 8.77
CA SER A 58 -19.90 -11.15 9.04
C SER A 58 -18.95 -12.15 8.36
N GLU A 59 -19.38 -13.41 8.21
CA GLU A 59 -18.56 -14.46 7.57
C GLU A 59 -18.46 -14.18 6.08
N PHE A 60 -19.61 -13.93 5.44
CA PHE A 60 -19.66 -13.51 4.05
C PHE A 60 -18.79 -12.28 3.80
N ILE A 61 -18.95 -11.24 4.63
CA ILE A 61 -18.22 -9.98 4.49
C ILE A 61 -16.70 -10.21 4.53
N SER A 62 -16.25 -11.05 5.46
CA SER A 62 -14.83 -11.29 5.68
C SER A 62 -14.13 -12.10 4.57
N LYS A 63 -14.89 -12.95 3.86
CA LYS A 63 -14.37 -13.86 2.82
C LYS A 63 -14.28 -13.22 1.44
N GLN A 64 -14.90 -12.07 1.22
CA GLN A 64 -14.87 -11.39 -0.06
C GLN A 64 -13.58 -10.60 -0.27
N THR A 65 -13.03 -10.66 -1.48
CA THR A 65 -11.82 -9.91 -1.85
C THR A 65 -12.11 -8.41 -2.00
N LEU A 66 -11.08 -7.56 -1.89
CA LEU A 66 -11.19 -6.13 -2.27
C LEU A 66 -11.81 -5.92 -3.65
N GLY A 67 -11.49 -6.80 -4.62
CA GLY A 67 -12.03 -6.71 -5.98
C GLY A 67 -13.55 -6.89 -6.04
N TYR A 68 -14.11 -7.77 -5.19
CA TYR A 68 -15.56 -7.93 -5.04
C TYR A 68 -16.19 -6.62 -4.55
N TRP A 69 -15.65 -6.03 -3.47
CA TRP A 69 -16.19 -4.79 -2.91
C TRP A 69 -16.09 -3.60 -3.87
N CYS A 70 -15.00 -3.47 -4.62
CA CYS A 70 -14.89 -2.44 -5.67
C CYS A 70 -15.97 -2.62 -6.74
N LYS A 71 -16.27 -3.86 -7.14
CA LYS A 71 -17.34 -4.13 -8.10
C LYS A 71 -18.71 -3.73 -7.54
N CYS A 72 -18.98 -4.01 -6.27
CA CYS A 72 -20.21 -3.56 -5.60
C CYS A 72 -20.33 -2.03 -5.58
N ILE A 73 -19.24 -1.31 -5.31
CA ILE A 73 -19.23 0.17 -5.34
C ILE A 73 -19.65 0.68 -6.71
N ASP A 74 -19.09 0.11 -7.78
CA ASP A 74 -19.39 0.51 -9.15
C ASP A 74 -20.82 0.14 -9.57
N THR A 75 -21.24 -1.10 -9.32
CA THR A 75 -22.57 -1.62 -9.69
C THR A 75 -23.70 -0.85 -8.98
N HIS A 76 -23.53 -0.54 -7.71
CA HIS A 76 -24.55 0.15 -6.90
C HIS A 76 -24.33 1.66 -6.79
N ARG A 77 -23.34 2.22 -7.53
CA ARG A 77 -23.02 3.66 -7.57
C ARG A 77 -22.83 4.27 -6.17
N LEU A 78 -22.10 3.56 -5.30
CA LEU A 78 -21.96 3.92 -3.89
C LEU A 78 -20.87 4.97 -3.61
N HIS A 79 -20.11 5.40 -4.63
CA HIS A 79 -18.88 6.20 -4.49
C HIS A 79 -19.01 7.37 -3.51
N ASN A 80 -19.98 8.27 -3.71
CA ASN A 80 -20.17 9.46 -2.86
C ASN A 80 -20.76 9.15 -1.48
N ARG A 81 -21.46 8.01 -1.34
CA ARG A 81 -22.02 7.55 -0.05
C ARG A 81 -20.96 6.86 0.80
N LEU A 82 -19.93 6.31 0.15
CA LEU A 82 -18.87 5.56 0.78
C LEU A 82 -17.81 6.47 1.41
N VAL A 83 -17.34 7.46 0.65
CA VAL A 83 -16.22 8.33 1.03
C VAL A 83 -16.27 9.64 0.26
N ASN A 84 -15.87 10.74 0.89
CA ASN A 84 -15.80 12.07 0.27
C ASN A 84 -14.34 12.40 -0.06
N MET A 85 -14.04 12.53 -1.35
CA MET A 85 -12.70 12.84 -1.88
C MET A 85 -12.65 14.20 -2.59
N ARG A 86 -13.63 15.09 -2.38
CA ARG A 86 -13.70 16.40 -3.05
C ARG A 86 -12.41 17.20 -2.94
N ASN A 87 -11.74 17.12 -1.79
CA ASN A 87 -10.50 17.87 -1.51
C ASN A 87 -9.22 17.15 -1.93
N MET A 88 -9.30 15.89 -2.38
CA MET A 88 -8.13 15.13 -2.81
C MET A 88 -7.61 15.67 -4.15
N ASP A 89 -6.33 16.02 -4.22
CA ASP A 89 -5.67 16.47 -5.44
C ASP A 89 -4.60 15.47 -5.88
N PHE A 90 -4.85 14.77 -6.99
CA PHE A 90 -3.93 13.75 -7.49
C PHE A 90 -2.60 14.30 -7.99
N ARG A 91 -2.47 15.60 -8.27
CA ARG A 91 -1.19 16.23 -8.63
C ARG A 91 -0.15 16.13 -7.52
N LYS A 92 -0.61 15.95 -6.28
CA LYS A 92 0.23 15.69 -5.12
C LYS A 92 1.10 14.43 -5.28
N TYR A 93 0.61 13.43 -6.01
CA TYR A 93 1.23 12.11 -6.07
C TYR A 93 1.98 11.82 -7.37
N SER A 94 1.89 12.69 -8.36
CA SER A 94 2.79 12.69 -9.51
C SER A 94 2.74 13.99 -10.28
N THR A 95 3.90 14.45 -10.74
CA THR A 95 4.05 15.63 -11.61
C THR A 95 3.41 15.42 -12.99
N HIS A 96 3.19 14.17 -13.40
CA HIS A 96 2.57 13.82 -14.67
C HIS A 96 1.04 13.98 -14.67
N ASN A 97 0.43 14.14 -13.49
CA ASN A 97 -1.02 14.28 -13.39
C ASN A 97 -1.45 15.68 -13.81
N LYS A 98 -2.43 15.74 -14.72
CA LYS A 98 -3.00 17.01 -15.17
C LYS A 98 -4.03 17.52 -14.17
N LYS A 99 -4.17 18.85 -14.10
CA LYS A 99 -5.29 19.47 -13.38
C LYS A 99 -6.58 19.16 -14.14
N ASP A 100 -7.52 18.51 -13.47
CA ASP A 100 -8.83 18.15 -14.04
C ASP A 100 -9.95 18.54 -13.07
N LYS A 101 -11.10 18.95 -13.60
CA LYS A 101 -12.31 19.25 -12.81
C LYS A 101 -13.08 17.95 -12.55
N MET A 102 -12.48 17.06 -11.76
CA MET A 102 -13.10 15.80 -11.36
C MET A 102 -14.18 16.00 -10.31
N ARG A 103 -15.35 15.39 -10.55
CA ARG A 103 -16.41 15.20 -9.55
C ARG A 103 -15.96 14.18 -8.50
N ASP A 104 -16.57 14.25 -7.33
CA ASP A 104 -16.23 13.41 -6.18
C ASP A 104 -16.21 11.91 -6.52
N TYR A 105 -17.31 11.38 -7.08
CA TYR A 105 -17.39 9.96 -7.46
C TYR A 105 -16.29 9.51 -8.43
N GLN A 106 -15.84 10.40 -9.32
CA GLN A 106 -14.77 10.10 -10.28
C GLN A 106 -13.44 9.93 -9.53
N LYS A 107 -13.18 10.78 -8.54
CA LYS A 107 -12.00 10.66 -7.68
C LYS A 107 -12.03 9.35 -6.88
N VAL A 108 -13.18 9.01 -6.31
CA VAL A 108 -13.37 7.74 -5.58
C VAL A 108 -13.12 6.53 -6.50
N GLN A 109 -13.70 6.53 -7.70
CA GLN A 109 -13.50 5.44 -8.67
C GLN A 109 -12.03 5.28 -9.09
N ILE A 110 -11.35 6.39 -9.38
CA ILE A 110 -9.92 6.40 -9.70
C ILE A 110 -9.09 5.89 -8.51
N ALA A 111 -9.36 6.39 -7.30
CA ALA A 111 -8.63 6.00 -6.09
C ALA A 111 -8.77 4.49 -5.81
N TYR A 112 -9.97 3.92 -5.95
CA TYR A 112 -10.16 2.47 -5.82
C TYR A 112 -9.48 1.66 -6.92
N SER A 113 -9.49 2.15 -8.16
CA SER A 113 -8.78 1.52 -9.28
C SER A 113 -7.26 1.44 -9.02
N ILE A 114 -6.69 2.52 -8.51
CA ILE A 114 -5.29 2.61 -8.08
C ILE A 114 -5.03 1.70 -6.87
N LEU A 115 -5.88 1.74 -5.85
CA LEU A 115 -5.77 0.92 -4.63
C LEU A 115 -5.73 -0.57 -4.97
N ARG A 116 -6.64 -1.06 -5.84
CA ARG A 116 -6.60 -2.46 -6.28
C ARG A 116 -5.29 -2.82 -6.96
N THR A 117 -4.77 -1.91 -7.79
CA THR A 117 -3.51 -2.12 -8.51
C THR A 117 -2.33 -2.21 -7.53
N ILE A 118 -2.25 -1.29 -6.56
CA ILE A 118 -1.23 -1.32 -5.51
C ILE A 118 -1.36 -2.61 -4.69
N ARG A 119 -2.57 -2.94 -4.23
CA ARG A 119 -2.85 -4.13 -3.42
C ARG A 119 -2.42 -5.41 -4.14
N ASN A 120 -2.82 -5.59 -5.39
CA ASN A 120 -2.47 -6.78 -6.17
C ASN A 120 -0.96 -6.90 -6.38
N ARG A 121 -0.29 -5.79 -6.75
CA ARG A 121 1.15 -5.78 -6.96
C ARG A 121 1.92 -6.05 -5.67
N ALA A 122 1.49 -5.46 -4.54
CA ALA A 122 2.07 -5.71 -3.23
C ALA A 122 1.91 -7.18 -2.82
N PHE A 123 0.71 -7.76 -3.00
CA PHE A 123 0.44 -9.17 -2.72
C PHE A 123 1.30 -10.12 -3.57
N HIS A 124 1.52 -9.79 -4.84
CA HIS A 124 2.38 -10.56 -5.73
C HIS A 124 3.87 -10.19 -5.67
N PHE A 125 4.26 -9.30 -4.75
CA PHE A 125 5.62 -8.77 -4.61
C PHE A 125 6.22 -8.24 -5.93
N GLU A 126 5.38 -7.62 -6.76
CA GLU A 126 5.82 -6.93 -7.98
C GLU A 126 6.50 -5.60 -7.65
N ASN A 127 7.27 -5.08 -8.61
CA ASN A 127 7.94 -3.79 -8.46
C ASN A 127 6.94 -2.62 -8.49
N LEU A 128 6.70 -2.00 -7.33
CA LEU A 128 5.87 -0.79 -7.16
C LEU A 128 6.62 0.50 -7.51
N LEU A 129 7.95 0.47 -7.50
CA LEU A 129 8.83 1.59 -7.85
C LEU A 129 9.03 1.73 -9.38
N LYS A 130 8.55 0.74 -10.14
CA LYS A 130 8.73 0.68 -11.59
C LYS A 130 8.04 1.84 -12.29
N THR A 131 8.79 2.54 -13.14
CA THR A 131 8.29 3.56 -14.05
C THR A 131 8.23 3.03 -15.49
N ASN A 132 7.51 3.74 -16.35
CA ASN A 132 7.55 3.54 -17.79
C ASN A 132 8.84 4.16 -18.39
N PRO A 133 9.23 3.82 -19.63
CA PRO A 133 10.44 4.37 -20.25
C PRO A 133 10.47 5.90 -20.34
N ASN A 134 9.31 6.55 -20.39
CA ASN A 134 9.15 8.01 -20.41
C ASN A 134 9.17 8.65 -19.00
N GLY A 135 9.48 7.89 -17.95
CA GLY A 135 9.50 8.38 -16.57
C GLY A 135 8.14 8.46 -15.89
N THR A 136 7.03 8.17 -16.60
CA THR A 136 5.69 8.18 -15.99
C THR A 136 5.52 7.01 -15.02
N PRO A 137 4.75 7.19 -13.93
CA PRO A 137 4.44 6.10 -13.02
C PRO A 137 3.68 4.96 -13.72
N ARG A 138 4.12 3.72 -13.46
CA ARG A 138 3.43 2.50 -13.95
C ARG A 138 2.17 2.19 -13.14
N LEU A 139 2.10 2.71 -11.92
CA LEU A 139 0.90 2.69 -11.09
C LEU A 139 -0.05 3.79 -11.56
N SER A 140 -0.79 3.50 -12.63
CA SER A 140 -1.73 4.45 -13.22
C SER A 140 -3.10 3.81 -13.40
N SER A 141 -4.14 4.64 -13.27
CA SER A 141 -5.50 4.30 -13.64
C SER A 141 -5.97 5.17 -14.79
N VAL A 142 -6.63 4.54 -15.76
CA VAL A 142 -7.35 5.20 -16.85
C VAL A 142 -8.83 4.95 -16.59
N CYS A 143 -9.60 6.02 -16.49
CA CYS A 143 -11.05 5.95 -16.35
C CYS A 143 -11.71 6.80 -17.45
N GLU A 144 -12.75 6.24 -18.06
CA GLU A 144 -13.53 6.91 -19.09
C GLU A 144 -14.88 7.35 -18.50
N PHE A 145 -15.17 8.64 -18.62
CA PHE A 145 -16.38 9.28 -18.14
C PHE A 145 -17.10 9.94 -19.31
N GLY A 146 -17.91 9.15 -20.02
CA GLY A 146 -18.46 9.56 -21.30
C GLY A 146 -17.35 9.83 -22.31
N LYS A 147 -17.23 11.07 -22.79
CA LYS A 147 -16.17 11.48 -23.73
C LYS A 147 -14.86 11.89 -23.06
N THR A 148 -14.83 11.97 -21.73
CA THR A 148 -13.64 12.42 -20.98
C THR A 148 -12.81 11.22 -20.57
N ARG A 149 -11.55 11.19 -20.99
CA ARG A 149 -10.58 10.19 -20.53
C ARG A 149 -9.65 10.83 -19.51
N ILE A 150 -9.67 10.31 -18.29
CA ILE A 150 -8.82 10.77 -17.19
C ILE A 150 -7.76 9.73 -16.91
N LEU A 151 -6.49 10.15 -16.93
CA LEU A 151 -5.33 9.36 -16.56
C LEU A 151 -4.74 9.94 -15.27
N VAL A 152 -4.63 9.11 -14.25
CA VAL A 152 -3.99 9.46 -12.98
C VAL A 152 -2.95 8.40 -12.64
N GLY A 153 -1.72 8.84 -12.34
CA GLY A 153 -0.63 7.99 -11.87
C GLY A 153 -0.15 8.36 -10.47
N ILE A 154 0.43 7.40 -9.77
CA ILE A 154 1.03 7.57 -8.44
C ILE A 154 2.50 7.15 -8.53
N ASP A 155 3.41 8.05 -8.19
CA ASP A 155 4.83 7.74 -8.11
C ASP A 155 5.12 6.80 -6.93
N GLY A 156 6.10 5.91 -7.07
CA GLY A 156 6.37 4.85 -6.10
C GLY A 156 6.68 5.36 -4.69
N ASP A 157 7.35 6.50 -4.59
CA ASP A 157 7.67 7.22 -3.34
C ASP A 157 6.45 7.95 -2.74
N ARG A 158 5.38 8.15 -3.52
CA ARG A 158 4.13 8.82 -3.11
C ARG A 158 3.01 7.86 -2.71
N ILE A 159 3.22 6.55 -2.82
CA ILE A 159 2.21 5.54 -2.47
C ILE A 159 1.77 5.67 -1.00
N ALA A 160 2.71 5.76 -0.07
CA ALA A 160 2.38 5.83 1.36
C ALA A 160 1.52 7.07 1.67
N GLU A 161 1.91 8.23 1.14
CA GLU A 161 1.18 9.49 1.28
C GLU A 161 -0.22 9.41 0.65
N PHE A 162 -0.34 8.81 -0.54
CA PHE A 162 -1.64 8.56 -1.17
C PHE A 162 -2.57 7.71 -0.29
N LEU A 163 -2.05 6.64 0.31
CA LEU A 163 -2.84 5.76 1.17
C LEU A 163 -3.23 6.42 2.50
N ASP A 164 -2.35 7.22 3.10
CA ASP A 164 -2.66 8.02 4.29
C ASP A 164 -3.73 9.09 3.99
N ASP A 165 -3.65 9.71 2.81
CA ASP A 165 -4.66 10.67 2.37
C ASP A 165 -6.01 10.01 2.10
N PHE A 166 -6.02 8.81 1.50
CA PHE A 166 -7.22 8.01 1.30
C PHE A 166 -7.86 7.65 2.64
N LEU A 167 -7.09 7.11 3.60
CA LEU A 167 -7.60 6.82 4.95
C LEU A 167 -8.22 8.06 5.61
N GLY A 168 -7.54 9.21 5.50
CA GLY A 168 -8.04 10.48 6.01
C GLY A 168 -9.37 10.96 5.39
N CYS A 169 -9.73 10.48 4.20
CA CYS A 169 -11.03 10.78 3.59
C CYS A 169 -12.19 10.00 4.26
N PHE A 170 -11.89 8.89 4.94
CA PHE A 170 -12.86 8.18 5.77
C PHE A 170 -12.99 8.80 7.15
N ASP A 171 -11.85 9.06 7.78
CA ASP A 171 -11.75 9.67 9.10
C ASP A 171 -10.32 10.19 9.33
N SER A 172 -10.17 11.40 9.86
CA SER A 172 -8.84 11.98 10.15
C SER A 172 -8.09 11.19 11.22
N GLU A 173 -8.78 10.59 12.19
CA GLU A 173 -8.17 9.81 13.27
C GLU A 173 -7.47 8.55 12.77
N LEU A 174 -7.85 8.03 11.59
CA LEU A 174 -7.21 6.86 11.00
C LEU A 174 -5.73 7.10 10.66
N ARG A 175 -5.34 8.36 10.39
CA ARG A 175 -3.93 8.71 10.16
C ARG A 175 -3.13 8.65 11.45
N GLU A 176 -3.72 9.06 12.56
CA GLU A 176 -3.10 8.97 13.88
C GLU A 176 -2.94 7.51 14.27
N TYR A 177 -3.99 6.71 14.05
CA TYR A 177 -3.97 5.27 14.27
C TYR A 177 -2.86 4.55 13.48
N THR A 178 -2.68 4.85 12.19
CA THR A 178 -1.58 4.22 11.41
C THR A 178 -0.20 4.59 11.95
N GLN A 179 -0.03 5.83 12.39
CA GLN A 179 1.20 6.31 12.99
C GLN A 179 1.48 5.64 14.34
N GLU A 180 0.48 5.48 15.20
CA GLU A 180 0.59 4.75 16.46
C GLU A 180 1.04 3.31 16.25
N VAL A 181 0.41 2.59 15.32
CA VAL A 181 0.79 1.20 15.01
C VAL A 181 2.23 1.13 14.49
N LYS A 182 2.66 2.08 13.65
CA LYS A 182 4.04 2.19 13.19
C LYS A 182 5.01 2.42 14.36
N CYS A 183 4.68 3.31 15.29
CA CYS A 183 5.46 3.55 16.51
C CYS A 183 5.59 2.27 17.36
N LEU A 184 4.50 1.51 17.52
CA LEU A 184 4.50 0.23 18.25
C LEU A 184 5.41 -0.82 17.58
N MET A 185 5.39 -0.91 16.25
CA MET A 185 6.29 -1.82 15.52
C MET A 185 7.76 -1.44 15.69
N LEU A 186 8.08 -0.15 15.62
CA LEU A 186 9.44 0.35 15.83
C LEU A 186 9.92 0.10 17.27
N ALA A 187 9.07 0.35 18.26
CA ALA A 187 9.37 0.07 19.66
C ALA A 187 9.66 -1.43 19.90
N LYS A 188 8.87 -2.33 19.30
CA LYS A 188 9.13 -3.78 19.34
C LYS A 188 10.46 -4.15 18.70
N LYS A 189 10.81 -3.56 17.55
CA LYS A 189 12.10 -3.76 16.87
C LYS A 189 13.27 -3.30 17.74
N GLN A 190 13.15 -2.13 18.38
CA GLN A 190 14.17 -1.58 19.27
C GLN A 190 14.37 -2.45 20.51
N LYS A 191 13.30 -2.89 21.17
CA LYS A 191 13.36 -3.83 22.32
C LYS A 191 14.10 -5.12 21.95
N ARG A 192 13.83 -5.70 20.77
CA ARG A 192 14.54 -6.89 20.27
C ARG A 192 16.04 -6.63 20.05
N LYS A 193 16.40 -5.46 19.52
CA LYS A 193 17.81 -5.08 19.32
C LYS A 193 18.55 -5.00 20.67
N ILE A 194 17.95 -4.34 21.66
CA ILE A 194 18.50 -4.24 23.02
C ILE A 194 18.66 -5.63 23.64
N ALA A 195 17.63 -6.49 23.53
CA ALA A 195 17.68 -7.85 24.07
C ALA A 195 18.81 -8.70 23.45
N LYS A 196 19.06 -8.57 22.14
CA LYS A 196 20.17 -9.24 21.45
C LYS A 196 21.53 -8.76 21.96
N VAL A 197 21.71 -7.45 22.13
CA VAL A 197 22.95 -6.88 22.67
C VAL A 197 23.18 -7.34 24.11
N ALA A 198 22.14 -7.33 24.95
CA ALA A 198 22.23 -7.82 26.33
C ALA A 198 22.57 -9.32 26.40
N ALA A 199 22.00 -10.14 25.51
CA ALA A 199 22.35 -11.56 25.40
C ALA A 199 23.81 -11.77 24.99
N TRP A 200 24.31 -10.98 24.03
CA TRP A 200 25.71 -11.02 23.63
C TRP A 200 26.65 -10.67 24.80
N TRP A 201 26.38 -9.58 25.54
CA TRP A 201 27.18 -9.22 26.72
C TRP A 201 27.18 -10.31 27.80
N ARG A 202 26.04 -10.97 28.06
CA ARG A 202 25.98 -12.10 29.00
C ARG A 202 26.85 -13.27 28.56
N ASN A 203 26.85 -13.61 27.28
CA ASN A 203 27.68 -14.70 26.75
C ASN A 203 29.17 -14.37 26.79
N VAL A 204 29.56 -13.12 26.51
CA VAL A 204 30.95 -12.65 26.62
C VAL A 204 31.41 -12.65 28.08
N ALA A 205 30.57 -12.21 29.02
CA ALA A 205 30.88 -12.20 30.45
C ALA A 205 30.99 -13.62 31.05
N CYS A 206 30.20 -14.58 30.57
CA CYS A 206 30.26 -15.98 31.03
C CYS A 206 31.37 -16.82 30.35
N GLY A 207 31.89 -16.40 29.19
CA GLY A 207 32.95 -17.11 28.45
C GLY A 207 34.38 -16.83 28.92
N GLY A 208 34.59 -15.86 29.82
CA GLY A 208 35.89 -15.48 30.36
C GLY A 208 36.40 -16.38 31.48
N ARG A 209 36.59 -17.68 31.25
CA ARG A 209 37.24 -18.58 32.21
C ARG A 209 38.13 -19.64 31.56
N TRP A 210 39.05 -19.23 30.67
CA TRP A 210 40.14 -20.09 30.17
C TRP A 210 41.37 -19.28 29.81
N TRP A 211 42.10 -18.78 30.81
CA TRP A 211 43.55 -18.51 30.73
C TRP A 211 44.12 -18.71 32.14
N ARG A 212 44.63 -19.91 32.39
CA ARG A 212 45.67 -20.22 33.37
C ARG A 212 46.62 -21.19 32.71
#